data_AF-A0A3B9L1C1-F1
#
_entry.id   AF-A0A3B9L1C1-F1
#
_cell.length_a   1.000
_cell.length_b   1.000
_cell.length_c   1.000
_cell.angle_alpha   90.00
_cell.angle_beta   90.00
_cell.angle_gamma   90.00
#
_symmetry.space_group_name_H-M   'P 1'
#
loop_
_entity.id
_entity.type
_entity.pdbx_description
1 polymer ?
#
loop_
_entity_poly.entity_id
_entity_poly.type
_entity_poly.pdbx_seq_one_letter_code
_entity_poly.pdbx_strand_id
1 'polypeptide(L)' 'MAENYRVADISLAEFGRKEIAIAETEMPGLMAAREEFGPSQPLKGAKIAGSLHMTIQT' A
#
# COMPACT_ATOMS: atom_id res chain seq x y z
N MET A 1 9.42 20.77 -7.27
CA MET A 1 9.24 19.46 -7.93
C MET A 1 7.74 19.24 -8.03
N ALA A 2 7.20 18.96 -9.22
CA ALA A 2 5.78 18.68 -9.35
C ALA A 2 5.45 17.40 -8.56
N GLU A 3 4.41 17.44 -7.75
CA GLU A 3 3.96 16.26 -7.00
C GLU A 3 3.42 15.22 -8.00
N ASN A 4 4.01 14.02 -8.01
CA ASN A 4 3.67 12.94 -8.94
C ASN A 4 2.38 12.19 -8.54
N TYR A 5 1.38 12.90 -8.01
CA TYR A 5 0.09 12.33 -7.63
C TYR A 5 -1.05 13.34 -7.85
N ARG A 6 -2.26 12.83 -8.08
CA ARG A 6 -3.48 13.63 -8.16
C ARG A 6 -4.57 12.91 -7.36
N VAL A 7 -4.81 13.39 -6.15
CA VAL A 7 -5.80 12.85 -5.20
C VAL A 7 -6.80 13.94 -4.83
N ALA A 8 -7.92 13.55 -4.21
CA ALA A 8 -8.96 14.51 -3.83
C ALA A 8 -8.50 15.47 -2.71
N ASP A 9 -7.90 14.93 -1.63
CA ASP A 9 -7.44 15.72 -0.48
C ASP A 9 -6.28 14.98 0.22
N ILE A 10 -5.11 15.61 0.29
CA ILE A 10 -3.91 15.05 0.93
C ILE A 10 -3.96 15.12 2.47
N SER A 11 -4.81 15.99 3.04
CA SER A 11 -4.94 16.15 4.49
C SER A 11 -5.53 14.91 5.18
N LEU A 12 -6.23 14.05 4.43
CA LEU A 12 -6.82 12.80 4.91
C LEU A 12 -5.80 11.67 5.12
N ALA A 13 -4.52 11.89 4.80
CA ALA A 13 -3.48 10.85 4.87
C ALA A 13 -3.33 10.23 6.27
N GLU A 14 -3.47 11.03 7.34
CA GLU A 14 -3.38 10.50 8.72
C GLU A 14 -4.53 9.55 9.03
N PHE A 15 -5.75 9.92 8.64
CA PHE A 15 -6.92 9.06 8.82
C PHE A 15 -6.79 7.77 8.01
N GLY A 16 -6.41 7.87 6.73
CA GLY A 16 -6.18 6.69 5.89
C GLY A 16 -5.10 5.75 6.46
N ARG A 17 -4.04 6.27 7.08
CA ARG A 17 -3.03 5.45 7.75
C ARG A 17 -3.58 4.66 8.94
N LYS A 18 -4.51 5.23 9.70
CA LYS A 18 -5.17 4.53 10.80
C LYS A 18 -6.05 3.38 10.29
N GLU A 19 -6.79 3.61 9.20
CA GLU A 19 -7.60 2.56 8.57
C GLU A 19 -6.75 1.44 7.95
N ILE A 20 -5.62 1.78 7.31
CA ILE A 20 -4.67 0.77 6.79
C ILE A 20 -4.14 -0.11 7.94
N ALA A 21 -3.80 0.47 9.09
CA ALA A 21 -3.31 -0.31 10.23
C ALA A 21 -4.36 -1.31 10.76
N ILE A 22 -5.65 -0.94 10.69
CA ILE A 22 -6.75 -1.88 11.01
C ILE A 22 -6.88 -2.94 9.91
N ALA A 23 -6.80 -2.56 8.63
CA ALA A 23 -6.90 -3.51 7.53
C ALA A 23 -5.78 -4.55 7.54
N GLU A 24 -4.56 -4.18 7.97
CA GLU A 24 -3.45 -5.13 8.11
C GLU A 24 -3.75 -6.28 9.08
N THR A 25 -4.55 -6.05 10.13
CA THR A 25 -4.96 -7.14 11.06
C THR A 25 -5.96 -8.10 10.40
N GLU A 26 -6.73 -7.63 9.42
CA GLU A 26 -7.72 -8.40 8.67
C GLU A 26 -7.16 -9.00 7.36
N MET A 27 -5.90 -8.74 7.03
CA MET A 27 -5.24 -9.20 5.80
C MET A 27 -4.02 -10.10 6.09
N PRO A 28 -4.18 -11.22 6.82
CA PRO A 28 -3.06 -12.04 7.28
C PRO A 28 -2.22 -12.62 6.12
N GLY A 29 -2.84 -12.89 4.97
CA GLY A 29 -2.13 -13.39 3.79
C GLY A 29 -1.12 -12.37 3.23
N LEU A 30 -1.46 -11.08 3.22
CA LEU A 30 -0.53 -10.03 2.77
C LEU A 30 0.59 -9.81 3.79
N MET A 31 0.27 -9.87 5.09
CA MET A 31 1.27 -9.71 6.14
C MET A 31 2.26 -10.87 6.16
N ALA A 32 1.79 -12.11 6.01
CA ALA A 32 2.65 -13.28 5.85
C ALA A 32 3.56 -13.16 4.62
N ALA A 33 3.04 -12.70 3.47
CA ALA A 33 3.85 -12.49 2.27
C ALA A 33 4.95 -11.43 2.47
N ARG A 34 4.68 -10.37 3.24
CA ARG A 34 5.69 -9.37 3.61
C ARG A 34 6.80 -9.97 4.48
N GLU A 35 6.44 -10.81 5.46
CA GLU A 35 7.41 -11.48 6.34
C GLU A 35 8.29 -12.48 5.58
N GLU A 36 7.68 -13.31 4.73
CA GLU A 36 8.36 -14.37 3.97
C GLU A 36 9.29 -13.80 2.88
N PHE A 37 8.80 -12.85 2.08
CA PHE A 37 9.51 -12.36 0.89
C PHE A 37 10.20 -11.00 1.10
N GLY A 38 9.96 -10.35 2.23
CA GLY A 38 10.62 -9.08 2.60
C GLY A 38 12.14 -9.16 2.53
N PRO A 39 12.82 -10.17 3.11
CA PRO A 39 14.28 -10.26 3.09
C PRO A 39 14.87 -10.50 1.69
N SER A 40 14.19 -11.29 0.84
CA SER A 40 14.70 -11.67 -0.48
C SER A 40 14.44 -10.61 -1.55
N GLN A 41 13.54 -9.67 -1.30
CA GLN A 41 13.22 -8.56 -2.20
C GLN A 41 12.96 -9.02 -3.66
N PRO A 42 12.04 -9.97 -3.90
CA PRO A 42 11.88 -10.62 -5.21
C PRO A 42 11.43 -9.66 -6.32
N LEU A 43 10.83 -8.53 -5.95
CA LEU A 43 10.36 -7.50 -6.89
C LEU A 43 11.39 -6.38 -7.13
N LYS A 44 12.63 -6.53 -6.65
CA LYS A 44 13.68 -5.51 -6.82
C LYS A 44 13.92 -5.23 -8.31
N GLY A 45 13.68 -3.98 -8.72
CA GLY A 45 13.84 -3.53 -10.11
C GLY A 45 12.59 -3.67 -10.99
N ALA A 46 11.51 -4.29 -10.50
CA ALA A 46 10.25 -4.34 -11.21
C ALA A 46 9.57 -2.96 -11.28
N LYS A 47 8.93 -2.65 -12.42
CA LYS A 47 8.06 -1.48 -12.58
C LYS A 47 6.62 -1.96 -12.75
N ILE A 48 5.80 -1.73 -11.72
CA ILE A 48 4.44 -2.25 -11.65
C ILE A 48 3.45 -1.09 -11.84
N ALA A 49 2.58 -1.20 -12.83
CA ALA A 49 1.44 -0.29 -13.02
C ALA A 49 0.17 -1.00 -12.53
N GLY A 50 -0.55 -0.38 -11.60
CA GLY A 50 -1.79 -0.91 -11.03
C GLY A 50 -3.00 -0.11 -11.50
N SER A 51 -4.09 -0.81 -11.82
CA SER A 51 -5.41 -0.22 -12.12
C SER A 51 -6.47 -1.02 -11.37
N LEU A 52 -6.45 -0.86 -10.05
CA LEU A 52 -7.39 -1.46 -9.11
C LEU A 52 -8.23 -0.35 -8.49
N HIS A 53 -9.29 -0.71 -7.79
CA HIS A 53 -10.04 0.28 -7.00
C HIS A 53 -9.13 0.79 -5.88
N MET A 54 -8.97 2.11 -5.77
CA MET A 54 -8.06 2.71 -4.79
C MET A 54 -8.71 2.79 -3.40
N THR A 55 -8.92 1.63 -2.78
CA THR A 55 -9.54 1.46 -1.46
C THR A 55 -8.48 1.29 -0.36
N ILE A 56 -8.89 1.15 0.91
CA ILE A 56 -7.95 0.89 2.03
C ILE A 56 -7.14 -0.40 1.85
N GLN A 57 -7.69 -1.39 1.14
CA GLN A 57 -7.06 -2.70 0.94
C GLN A 57 -6.02 -2.74 -0.19
N THR A 58 -6.03 -1.74 -1.09
CA THR A 58 -5.16 -1.69 -2.28
C THR A 58 -4.00 -0.74 -2.03
#